data_AF-G3IC15-F1
#
_entry.id   AF-G3IC15-F1
#
_cell.length_a   1.000
_cell.length_b   1.000
_cell.length_c   1.000
_cell.angle_alpha   90.00
_cell.angle_beta   90.00
_cell.angle_gamma   90.00
#
_symmetry.space_group_name_H-M   'P 1'
#
loop_
_entity.id
_entity.type
_entity.pdbx_description
1 polymer ?
#
loop_
_entity_poly.entity_id
_entity_poly.type
_entity_poly.pdbx_seq_one_letter_code
_entity_poly.pdbx_strand_id
1 'polypeptide(L)'
;MAQRAVWLIRHEPGNPLGGTVKFSRRYPTVEKRAKVFNGKSYVPVPEDGPFLKALLFQLRLLDDDKDFVERRDSCSHINKSSIYGLLVGGEELWPVVAFLRNDMIYASVPLVEQTLSPRPSLISISGVSQGLELLFGIQDFLYSSQKNDTDLNTKLSQLPDLLLQACPLGTLLDANLQNSLNSINFSSVTQPQKQPAWKVGTYKGKPQISISITEKVKCMQYGKQDIADTWQVVGTVACKVSFSPGFLLCHTI
;
A
#
# COMPACT_ATOMS: atom_id res chain seq x y z
N MET A 1 9.15 -9.95 6.87
CA MET A 1 7.70 -9.73 6.63
C MET A 1 7.50 -9.60 5.13
N ALA A 2 6.45 -10.21 4.59
CA ALA A 2 6.33 -10.41 3.14
C ALA A 2 4.86 -10.36 2.70
N GLN A 3 4.64 -10.10 1.41
CA GLN A 3 3.34 -10.09 0.75
C GLN A 3 3.14 -11.40 -0.02
N ARG A 4 2.00 -12.06 0.18
CA ARG A 4 1.58 -13.25 -0.56
C ARG A 4 1.16 -12.89 -1.98
N ALA A 5 0.45 -11.76 -2.14
CA ALA A 5 0.03 -11.26 -3.43
C ALA A 5 -0.34 -9.77 -3.41
N VAL A 6 -0.38 -9.16 -4.59
CA VAL A 6 -0.67 -7.74 -4.84
C VAL A 6 -1.55 -7.63 -6.08
N TRP A 7 -2.54 -6.74 -6.05
CA TRP A 7 -3.45 -6.44 -7.15
C TRP A 7 -3.63 -4.93 -7.34
N LEU A 8 -3.78 -4.54 -8.61
CA LEU A 8 -4.30 -3.25 -9.03
C LEU A 8 -5.53 -3.48 -9.91
N ILE A 9 -6.64 -2.90 -9.52
CA ILE A 9 -7.94 -3.10 -10.16
C ILE A 9 -8.50 -1.74 -10.54
N ARG A 10 -8.84 -1.54 -11.81
CA ARG A 10 -9.59 -0.34 -12.22
C ARG A 10 -11.06 -0.58 -11.91
N HIS A 11 -11.64 0.27 -11.09
CA HIS A 11 -13.08 0.29 -10.84
C HIS A 11 -13.76 0.96 -12.03
N GLU A 12 -14.75 0.29 -12.60
CA GLU A 12 -15.47 0.74 -13.79
C GLU A 12 -16.97 0.67 -13.48
N PRO A 13 -17.57 1.76 -12.97
CA PRO A 13 -18.99 1.75 -12.60
C PRO A 13 -19.85 1.47 -13.85
N GLY A 14 -20.76 0.51 -13.75
CA GLY A 14 -21.63 0.05 -14.85
C GLY A 14 -21.08 -1.08 -15.73
N ASN A 15 -19.86 -1.57 -15.47
CA ASN A 15 -19.38 -2.83 -16.05
C ASN A 15 -20.06 -4.01 -15.30
N PRO A 16 -20.58 -5.05 -15.97
CA PRO A 16 -21.18 -6.21 -15.30
C PRO A 16 -20.25 -6.94 -14.31
N LEU A 17 -18.92 -6.77 -14.45
CA LEU A 17 -17.92 -7.30 -13.52
C LEU A 17 -17.53 -6.31 -12.41
N GLY A 18 -18.02 -5.06 -12.46
CA GLY A 18 -17.73 -3.95 -11.53
C GLY A 18 -16.30 -3.41 -11.57
N GLY A 19 -15.39 -4.05 -12.31
CA GLY A 19 -14.02 -3.58 -12.50
C GLY A 19 -13.16 -4.53 -13.33
N THR A 20 -11.95 -4.10 -13.64
CA THR A 20 -10.98 -4.83 -14.45
C THR A 20 -9.64 -4.91 -13.74
N VAL A 21 -9.09 -6.12 -13.57
CA VAL A 21 -7.73 -6.30 -13.02
C VAL A 21 -6.70 -5.80 -14.03
N LYS A 22 -5.93 -4.77 -13.65
CA LYS A 22 -4.87 -4.19 -14.51
C LYS A 22 -3.50 -4.79 -14.22
N PHE A 23 -3.29 -5.23 -12.98
CA PHE A 23 -2.06 -5.90 -12.57
C PHE A 23 -2.36 -6.86 -11.42
N SER A 24 -1.73 -8.03 -11.45
CA SER A 24 -1.75 -8.99 -10.36
C SER A 24 -0.38 -9.64 -10.23
N ARG A 25 0.09 -9.85 -9.00
CA ARG A 25 1.30 -10.60 -8.73
C ARG A 25 1.11 -11.48 -7.52
N ARG A 26 1.46 -12.75 -7.68
CA ARG A 26 1.46 -13.76 -6.61
C ARG A 26 2.91 -14.13 -6.29
N TYR A 27 3.20 -14.41 -5.02
CA TYR A 27 4.54 -14.80 -4.55
C TYR A 27 4.50 -16.24 -4.02
N PRO A 28 4.78 -17.26 -4.87
CA PRO A 28 4.65 -18.67 -4.49
C PRO A 28 5.53 -19.07 -3.29
N THR A 29 6.67 -18.41 -3.11
CA THR A 29 7.57 -18.63 -1.95
C THR A 29 6.91 -18.22 -0.64
N VAL A 30 6.22 -17.08 -0.63
CA VAL A 30 5.48 -16.58 0.54
C VAL A 30 4.24 -17.43 0.76
N GLU A 31 3.59 -17.89 -0.30
CA GLU A 31 2.43 -18.77 -0.21
C GLU A 31 2.76 -20.11 0.46
N LYS A 32 3.90 -20.71 0.11
CA LYS A 32 4.40 -21.90 0.80
C LYS A 32 4.63 -21.65 2.30
N ARG A 33 5.18 -20.48 2.67
CA ARG A 33 5.38 -20.10 4.07
C ARG A 33 4.05 -19.92 4.80
N ALA A 34 3.07 -19.27 4.17
CA ALA A 34 1.73 -19.11 4.74
C ALA A 34 1.09 -20.48 5.02
N LYS A 35 1.24 -21.44 4.11
CA LYS A 35 0.74 -22.80 4.35
C LYS A 35 1.38 -23.46 5.59
N VAL A 36 2.66 -23.21 5.82
CA VAL A 36 3.39 -23.73 7.00
C VAL A 36 2.94 -23.05 8.30
N PHE A 37 2.84 -21.72 8.32
CA PHE A 37 2.47 -20.98 9.54
C PHE A 37 0.98 -21.14 9.91
N ASN A 38 0.10 -21.12 8.91
CA ASN A 38 -1.34 -21.02 9.13
C ASN A 38 -2.02 -22.40 9.19
N GLY A 39 -1.35 -23.46 8.74
CA GLY A 39 -1.77 -24.86 8.92
C GLY A 39 -3.20 -25.12 8.45
N LYS A 40 -4.08 -25.52 9.37
CA LYS A 40 -5.50 -25.80 9.08
C LYS A 40 -6.33 -24.55 8.78
N SER A 41 -5.88 -23.38 9.24
CA SER A 41 -6.55 -22.09 9.03
C SER A 41 -5.98 -21.36 7.80
N TYR A 42 -5.16 -22.05 7.00
CA TYR A 42 -4.62 -21.52 5.76
C TYR A 42 -5.71 -21.47 4.67
N VAL A 43 -5.87 -20.30 4.07
CA VAL A 43 -6.72 -20.09 2.89
C VAL A 43 -5.83 -19.69 1.73
N PRO A 44 -5.85 -20.41 0.58
CA PRO A 44 -4.99 -20.10 -0.56
C PRO A 44 -5.33 -18.75 -1.19
N VAL A 45 -4.32 -18.09 -1.78
CA VAL A 45 -4.56 -16.90 -2.60
C VAL A 45 -5.40 -17.28 -3.83
N PRO A 46 -6.57 -16.66 -4.03
CA PRO A 46 -7.43 -16.96 -5.17
C PRO A 46 -6.93 -16.45 -6.52
N GLU A 47 -7.58 -16.93 -7.56
CA GLU A 47 -7.53 -16.35 -8.90
C GLU A 47 -8.19 -14.96 -8.95
N ASP A 48 -7.88 -14.20 -10.00
CA ASP A 48 -8.24 -12.78 -10.10
C ASP A 48 -9.75 -12.54 -10.10
N GLY A 49 -10.53 -13.39 -10.78
CA GLY A 49 -11.99 -13.26 -10.85
C GLY A 49 -12.68 -13.41 -9.49
N PRO A 50 -12.50 -14.54 -8.77
CA PRO A 50 -13.04 -14.71 -7.43
C PRO A 50 -12.59 -13.64 -6.44
N PHE A 51 -11.31 -13.23 -6.51
CA PHE A 51 -10.78 -12.15 -5.67
C PHE A 51 -11.49 -10.82 -5.94
N LEU A 52 -11.59 -10.43 -7.21
CA LEU A 52 -12.25 -9.20 -7.65
C LEU A 52 -13.69 -9.13 -7.15
N LYS A 53 -14.46 -10.20 -7.37
CA LYS A 53 -15.86 -10.26 -6.93
C LYS A 53 -15.99 -10.12 -5.41
N ALA A 54 -15.16 -10.85 -4.64
CA ALA A 54 -15.18 -10.78 -3.19
C ALA A 54 -14.79 -9.39 -2.66
N LEU A 55 -13.80 -8.74 -3.28
CA LEU A 55 -13.33 -7.43 -2.88
C LEU A 55 -14.35 -6.32 -3.21
N LEU A 56 -14.92 -6.32 -4.43
CA LEU A 56 -15.94 -5.34 -4.82
C LEU A 56 -17.18 -5.44 -3.93
N PHE A 57 -17.60 -6.65 -3.58
CA PHE A 57 -18.66 -6.89 -2.61
C PHE A 57 -18.33 -6.26 -1.25
N GLN A 58 -17.10 -6.48 -0.76
CA GLN A 58 -16.69 -5.93 0.54
C GLN A 58 -16.61 -4.40 0.54
N LEU A 59 -16.26 -3.80 -0.60
CA LEU A 59 -16.17 -2.35 -0.78
C LEU A 59 -17.49 -1.66 -1.16
N ARG A 60 -18.60 -2.41 -1.31
CA ARG A 60 -19.91 -1.92 -1.79
C ARG A 60 -19.84 -1.24 -3.17
N LEU A 61 -19.08 -1.84 -4.08
CA LEU A 61 -18.88 -1.35 -5.44
C LEU A 61 -19.60 -2.22 -6.50
N LEU A 62 -20.57 -3.03 -6.08
CA LEU A 62 -21.43 -3.82 -6.97
C LEU A 62 -22.80 -3.15 -7.11
N ASP A 63 -23.36 -3.13 -8.32
CA ASP A 63 -24.61 -2.40 -8.61
C ASP A 63 -25.87 -3.02 -7.95
N ASP A 64 -25.85 -4.33 -7.68
CA ASP A 64 -26.94 -5.08 -7.01
C ASP A 64 -26.94 -4.93 -5.48
N ASP A 65 -26.03 -4.13 -4.92
CA ASP A 65 -25.71 -4.17 -3.50
C ASP A 65 -26.59 -3.29 -2.61
N LYS A 66 -27.88 -3.23 -2.92
CA LYS A 66 -28.88 -2.39 -2.22
C LYS A 66 -29.38 -3.02 -0.93
N ASP A 67 -29.19 -4.33 -0.76
CA ASP A 67 -29.67 -5.06 0.41
C ASP A 67 -28.66 -5.02 1.56
N PHE A 68 -29.18 -4.92 2.77
CA PHE A 68 -28.37 -5.00 3.99
C PHE A 68 -27.79 -6.39 4.15
N VAL A 69 -26.47 -6.47 4.33
CA VAL A 69 -25.75 -7.71 4.61
C VAL A 69 -25.05 -7.57 5.95
N GLU A 70 -25.51 -8.28 6.97
CA GLU A 70 -25.03 -8.17 8.35
C GLU A 70 -23.49 -8.20 8.48
N ARG A 71 -22.82 -9.15 7.81
CA ARG A 71 -21.36 -9.29 7.86
C ARG A 71 -20.57 -8.08 7.32
N ARG A 72 -21.21 -7.28 6.44
CA ARG A 72 -20.61 -6.10 5.79
C ARG A 72 -21.10 -4.80 6.42
N ASP A 73 -22.38 -4.76 6.77
CA ASP A 73 -23.11 -3.54 7.12
C ASP A 73 -23.36 -3.38 8.62
N SER A 74 -23.08 -4.42 9.41
CA SER A 74 -23.18 -4.34 10.86
C SER A 74 -22.24 -3.26 11.42
N CYS A 75 -22.74 -2.51 12.40
CA CYS A 75 -21.96 -1.53 13.16
C CYS A 75 -20.96 -2.18 14.14
N SER A 76 -20.90 -3.51 14.21
CA SER A 76 -19.89 -4.25 14.99
C SER A 76 -18.47 -4.11 14.44
N HIS A 77 -18.33 -3.68 13.18
CA HIS A 77 -17.04 -3.47 12.53
C HIS A 77 -16.65 -1.99 12.50
N ILE A 78 -15.42 -1.68 12.92
CA ILE A 78 -14.87 -0.34 12.78
C ILE A 78 -14.58 -0.12 11.29
N ASN A 79 -15.51 0.52 10.59
CA ASN A 79 -15.49 0.78 9.14
C ASN A 79 -14.43 1.82 8.69
N LYS A 80 -13.30 1.92 9.41
CA LYS A 80 -12.20 2.86 9.14
C LYS A 80 -10.88 2.18 8.81
N SER A 81 -10.78 0.85 8.90
CA SER A 81 -9.56 0.13 8.54
C SER A 81 -9.54 -0.27 7.07
N SER A 82 -8.45 -0.01 6.37
CA SER A 82 -8.14 -0.55 5.04
C SER A 82 -7.86 -2.06 5.03
N ILE A 83 -8.44 -2.81 5.97
CA ILE A 83 -8.11 -4.21 6.26
C ILE A 83 -9.42 -5.00 6.33
N TYR A 84 -9.50 -6.07 5.55
CA TYR A 84 -10.72 -6.82 5.32
C TYR A 84 -10.48 -8.32 5.45
N GLY A 85 -11.55 -9.06 5.77
CA GLY A 85 -11.65 -10.50 5.56
C GLY A 85 -12.53 -10.74 4.33
N LEU A 86 -12.00 -11.43 3.32
CA LEU A 86 -12.73 -11.70 2.09
C LEU A 86 -13.20 -13.16 2.08
N LEU A 87 -14.49 -13.37 1.88
CA LEU A 87 -15.03 -14.72 1.72
C LEU A 87 -14.82 -15.19 0.28
N VAL A 88 -14.00 -16.21 0.12
CA VAL A 88 -13.58 -16.75 -1.17
C VAL A 88 -13.71 -18.26 -1.12
N GLY A 89 -14.61 -18.83 -1.93
CA GLY A 89 -14.82 -20.28 -1.96
C GLY A 89 -15.37 -20.87 -0.66
N GLY A 90 -16.01 -20.06 0.20
CA GLY A 90 -16.53 -20.49 1.51
C GLY A 90 -15.53 -20.36 2.66
N GLU A 91 -14.27 -20.04 2.36
CA GLU A 91 -13.24 -19.76 3.36
C GLU A 91 -12.92 -18.26 3.42
N GLU A 92 -12.53 -17.77 4.58
CA GLU A 92 -12.23 -16.35 4.77
C GLU A 92 -10.73 -16.07 4.61
N LEU A 93 -10.38 -15.42 3.51
CA LEU A 93 -9.04 -14.89 3.28
C LEU A 93 -8.83 -13.63 4.13
N TRP A 94 -7.99 -13.74 5.14
CA TRP A 94 -7.65 -12.63 6.04
C TRP A 94 -6.17 -12.66 6.43
N PRO A 95 -5.50 -11.50 6.58
CA PRO A 95 -6.00 -10.15 6.29
C PRO A 95 -5.79 -9.79 4.82
N VAL A 96 -6.70 -8.99 4.26
CA VAL A 96 -6.56 -8.35 2.96
C VAL A 96 -6.48 -6.85 3.18
N VAL A 97 -5.37 -6.24 2.79
CA VAL A 97 -5.21 -4.79 2.84
C VAL A 97 -5.71 -4.22 1.53
N ALA A 98 -6.69 -3.31 1.56
CA ALA A 98 -7.17 -2.67 0.33
C ALA A 98 -7.67 -1.23 0.54
N PHE A 99 -7.57 -0.41 -0.49
CA PHE A 99 -8.20 0.92 -0.54
C PHE A 99 -8.48 1.36 -1.98
N LEU A 100 -9.50 2.21 -2.14
CA LEU A 100 -9.87 2.82 -3.42
C LEU A 100 -9.28 4.24 -3.51
N ARG A 101 -8.68 4.57 -4.65
CA ARG A 101 -8.15 5.91 -4.95
C ARG A 101 -8.14 6.16 -6.44
N ASN A 102 -8.70 7.29 -6.88
CA ASN A 102 -8.71 7.70 -8.29
C ASN A 102 -9.23 6.57 -9.23
N ASP A 103 -10.35 5.94 -8.88
CA ASP A 103 -10.95 4.80 -9.60
C ASP A 103 -10.05 3.56 -9.73
N MET A 104 -8.99 3.47 -8.91
CA MET A 104 -8.13 2.29 -8.81
C MET A 104 -8.16 1.74 -7.39
N ILE A 105 -8.42 0.44 -7.27
CA ILE A 105 -8.34 -0.31 -6.03
C ILE A 105 -6.95 -0.93 -5.94
N TYR A 106 -6.29 -0.62 -4.85
CA TYR A 106 -4.98 -1.13 -4.46
C TYR A 106 -5.21 -2.20 -3.41
N ALA A 107 -4.74 -3.43 -3.65
CA ALA A 107 -4.93 -4.51 -2.70
C ALA A 107 -3.68 -5.38 -2.54
N SER A 108 -3.44 -5.86 -1.32
CA SER A 108 -2.38 -6.81 -1.01
C SER A 108 -2.81 -7.79 0.07
N VAL A 109 -2.25 -8.99 0.03
CA VAL A 109 -2.44 -10.02 1.06
C VAL A 109 -1.11 -10.23 1.74
N PRO A 110 -0.90 -9.73 2.97
CA PRO A 110 0.34 -9.96 3.70
C PRO A 110 0.42 -11.38 4.27
N LEU A 111 1.64 -11.84 4.51
CA LEU A 111 1.93 -13.04 5.30
C LEU A 111 1.68 -12.74 6.79
N VAL A 112 0.94 -13.62 7.45
CA VAL A 112 0.79 -13.63 8.91
C VAL A 112 1.60 -14.78 9.47
N GLU A 113 2.69 -14.47 10.17
CA GLU A 113 3.60 -15.46 10.76
C GLU A 113 3.13 -15.92 12.16
N GLN A 114 1.81 -16.07 12.32
CA GLN A 114 1.12 -16.40 13.58
C GLN A 114 -0.13 -17.24 13.27
N THR A 115 -0.70 -17.89 14.28
CA THR A 115 -1.99 -18.59 14.14
C THR A 115 -3.11 -17.59 13.85
N LEU A 116 -4.04 -17.95 12.95
CA LEU A 116 -5.18 -17.07 12.58
C LEU A 116 -6.42 -17.29 13.46
N SER A 117 -6.43 -18.35 14.25
CA SER A 117 -7.55 -18.75 15.10
C SER A 117 -7.04 -18.94 16.53
N PRO A 118 -7.26 -17.98 17.45
CA PRO A 118 -7.97 -16.69 17.25
C PRO A 118 -7.17 -15.67 16.42
N ARG A 119 -7.85 -14.64 15.89
CA ARG A 119 -7.19 -13.62 15.06
C ARG A 119 -6.18 -12.81 15.89
N PRO A 120 -4.93 -12.69 15.43
CA PRO A 120 -3.95 -11.84 16.09
C PRO A 120 -4.32 -10.36 15.95
N SER A 121 -3.85 -9.53 16.88
CA SER A 121 -4.04 -8.08 16.82
C SER A 121 -3.37 -7.51 15.56
N LEU A 122 -4.05 -6.61 14.84
CA LEU A 122 -3.51 -5.98 13.63
C LEU A 122 -2.17 -5.28 13.86
N ILE A 123 -1.94 -4.76 15.08
CA ILE A 123 -0.71 -4.09 15.47
C ILE A 123 0.48 -5.06 15.52
N SER A 124 0.25 -6.34 15.80
CA SER A 124 1.32 -7.35 15.83
C SER A 124 1.67 -7.88 14.43
N ILE A 125 0.89 -7.54 13.40
CA ILE A 125 1.07 -8.01 12.03
C ILE A 125 1.78 -6.92 11.21
N SER A 126 3.10 -6.83 11.33
CA SER A 126 3.89 -5.85 10.57
C SER A 126 3.80 -6.02 9.05
N GLY A 127 3.41 -7.19 8.56
CA GLY A 127 3.06 -7.40 7.15
C GLY A 127 1.95 -6.49 6.64
N VAL A 128 1.00 -6.08 7.49
CA VAL A 128 -0.07 -5.13 7.15
C VAL A 128 0.51 -3.76 6.86
N SER A 129 1.38 -3.24 7.73
CA SER A 129 2.03 -1.95 7.55
C SER A 129 2.91 -1.93 6.29
N GLN A 130 3.67 -3.00 6.04
CA GLN A 130 4.45 -3.13 4.81
C GLN A 130 3.58 -3.27 3.56
N GLY A 131 2.43 -3.93 3.68
CA GLY A 131 1.46 -4.03 2.58
C GLY A 131 0.92 -2.66 2.21
N LEU A 132 0.55 -1.84 3.20
CA LEU A 132 0.15 -0.45 2.99
C LEU A 132 1.26 0.40 2.38
N GLU A 133 2.48 0.29 2.91
CA GLU A 133 3.66 1.01 2.42
C GLU A 133 3.93 0.70 0.94
N LEU A 134 3.89 -0.59 0.57
CA LEU A 134 4.02 -1.02 -0.82
C LEU A 134 2.92 -0.44 -1.70
N LEU A 135 1.66 -0.52 -1.28
CA LEU A 135 0.53 -0.02 -2.08
C LEU A 135 0.60 1.50 -2.27
N PHE A 136 1.03 2.26 -1.25
CA PHE A 136 1.27 3.69 -1.38
C PHE A 136 2.45 3.99 -2.30
N GLY A 137 3.55 3.24 -2.22
CA GLY A 137 4.68 3.37 -3.15
C GLY A 137 4.29 3.11 -4.60
N ILE A 138 3.45 2.11 -4.86
CA ILE A 138 2.88 1.84 -6.19
C ILE A 138 2.00 3.00 -6.64
N GLN A 139 1.13 3.51 -5.77
CA GLN A 139 0.28 4.64 -6.08
C GLN A 139 1.11 5.89 -6.44
N ASP A 140 2.09 6.25 -5.62
CA ASP A 140 2.95 7.41 -5.84
C ASP A 140 3.75 7.28 -7.13
N PHE A 141 4.20 6.08 -7.48
CA PHE A 141 4.85 5.80 -8.76
C PHE A 141 3.91 6.02 -9.94
N LEU A 142 2.70 5.45 -9.91
CA LEU A 142 1.72 5.58 -11.00
C LEU A 142 1.36 7.06 -11.22
N TYR A 143 1.17 7.82 -10.14
CA TYR A 143 0.74 9.22 -10.21
C TYR A 143 1.87 10.27 -10.17
N SER A 144 3.14 9.87 -10.30
CA SER A 144 4.26 10.82 -10.29
C SER A 144 4.41 11.69 -11.56
N SER A 145 3.62 11.43 -12.61
CA SER A 145 3.69 12.13 -13.90
C SER A 145 2.29 12.46 -14.43
N GLN A 146 2.19 13.23 -15.51
CA GLN A 146 0.91 13.79 -15.98
C GLN A 146 -0.20 12.72 -16.20
N LYS A 147 -1.45 13.13 -15.99
CA LYS A 147 -2.65 12.28 -15.90
C LYS A 147 -3.16 11.79 -17.27
N ASN A 148 -2.29 11.20 -18.09
CA ASN A 148 -2.72 10.58 -19.34
C ASN A 148 -2.83 9.06 -19.16
N ASP A 149 -3.91 8.45 -19.67
CA ASP A 149 -4.09 6.98 -19.61
C ASP A 149 -2.92 6.23 -20.29
N THR A 150 -2.33 6.81 -21.34
CA THR A 150 -1.14 6.25 -22.02
C THR A 150 0.06 6.15 -21.07
N ASP A 151 0.30 7.19 -20.27
CA ASP A 151 1.42 7.24 -19.31
C ASP A 151 1.18 6.28 -18.14
N LEU A 152 -0.07 6.04 -17.77
CA LEU A 152 -0.42 5.07 -16.75
C LEU A 152 -0.14 3.65 -17.25
N ASN A 153 -0.52 3.33 -18.49
CA ASN A 153 -0.27 2.01 -19.08
C ASN A 153 1.22 1.71 -19.25
N THR A 154 2.05 2.70 -19.62
CA THR A 154 3.50 2.51 -19.69
C THR A 154 4.08 2.22 -18.31
N LYS A 155 3.67 2.94 -17.27
CA LYS A 155 4.11 2.67 -15.90
C LYS A 155 3.64 1.31 -15.37
N LEU A 156 2.40 0.90 -15.68
CA LEU A 156 1.91 -0.43 -15.34
C LEU A 156 2.77 -1.53 -15.98
N SER A 157 3.23 -1.32 -17.21
CA SER A 157 4.12 -2.26 -17.91
C SER A 157 5.50 -2.40 -17.25
N GLN A 158 5.98 -1.35 -16.57
CA GLN A 158 7.25 -1.32 -15.84
C GLN A 158 7.15 -1.90 -14.41
N LEU A 159 5.93 -1.95 -13.87
CA LEU A 159 5.67 -2.37 -12.50
C LEU A 159 6.17 -3.80 -12.17
N PRO A 160 6.06 -4.82 -13.06
CA PRO A 160 6.62 -6.14 -12.79
C PRO A 160 8.12 -6.13 -12.46
N ASP A 161 8.92 -5.39 -13.25
CA ASP A 161 10.37 -5.31 -13.10
C ASP A 161 10.76 -4.51 -11.85
N LEU A 162 10.04 -3.42 -11.59
CA LEU A 162 10.22 -2.64 -10.37
C LEU A 162 9.92 -3.46 -9.13
N LEU A 163 8.83 -4.24 -9.11
CA LEU A 163 8.48 -5.10 -7.99
C LEU A 163 9.44 -6.29 -7.81
N LEU A 164 10.18 -6.70 -8.85
CA LEU A 164 11.26 -7.68 -8.68
C LEU A 164 12.41 -7.11 -7.85
N GLN A 165 12.71 -5.82 -7.98
CA GLN A 165 13.78 -5.14 -7.23
C GLN A 165 13.31 -4.65 -5.86
N ALA A 166 12.13 -4.03 -5.81
CA ALA A 166 11.56 -3.42 -4.61
C ALA A 166 11.00 -4.47 -3.64
N CYS A 167 10.46 -5.57 -4.16
CA CYS A 167 9.79 -6.60 -3.37
C CYS A 167 10.20 -8.03 -3.80
N PRO A 168 11.50 -8.38 -3.78
CA PRO A 168 11.99 -9.68 -4.19
C PRO A 168 11.38 -10.78 -3.31
N LEU A 169 10.86 -11.82 -3.97
CA LEU A 169 10.18 -12.95 -3.32
C LEU A 169 9.10 -12.52 -2.30
N GLY A 170 8.47 -11.36 -2.53
CA GLY A 170 7.41 -10.81 -1.71
C GLY A 170 7.89 -10.02 -0.50
N THR A 171 9.19 -9.88 -0.25
CA THR A 171 9.71 -9.10 0.88
C THR A 171 10.02 -7.68 0.42
N LEU A 172 9.32 -6.68 1.00
CA LEU A 172 9.54 -5.27 0.68
C LEU A 172 10.92 -4.82 1.19
N LEU A 173 11.75 -4.28 0.28
CA LEU A 173 13.05 -3.70 0.57
C LEU A 173 13.02 -2.17 0.49
N ASP A 174 12.35 -1.64 -0.53
CA ASP A 174 12.18 -0.20 -0.75
C ASP A 174 10.80 0.08 -1.33
N ALA A 175 10.04 0.98 -0.71
CA ALA A 175 8.74 1.42 -1.21
C ALA A 175 8.85 2.55 -2.25
N ASN A 176 10.02 3.19 -2.39
CA ASN A 176 10.26 4.25 -3.36
C ASN A 176 10.61 3.67 -4.75
N LEU A 177 9.57 3.28 -5.49
CA LEU A 177 9.74 2.69 -6.82
C LEU A 177 10.37 3.65 -7.85
N GLN A 178 10.34 4.97 -7.62
CA GLN A 178 11.00 5.93 -8.51
C GLN A 178 12.53 5.78 -8.45
N ASN A 179 13.08 5.50 -7.27
CA ASN A 179 14.51 5.23 -7.12
C ASN A 179 14.91 3.93 -7.81
N SER A 180 14.08 2.89 -7.71
CA SER A 180 14.30 1.61 -8.39
C SER A 180 14.30 1.78 -9.91
N LEU A 181 13.39 2.58 -10.48
CA LEU A 181 13.35 2.85 -11.92
C LEU A 181 14.65 3.50 -12.42
N ASN A 182 15.21 4.44 -11.65
CA ASN A 182 16.49 5.04 -11.98
C ASN A 182 17.61 4.00 -12.01
N SER A 183 17.60 3.02 -11.09
CA SER A 183 18.59 1.95 -11.07
C SER A 183 18.50 0.98 -12.27
N ILE A 184 17.30 0.75 -12.81
CA ILE A 184 17.08 -0.12 -13.98
C ILE A 184 17.68 0.50 -15.25
N ASN A 185 17.54 1.82 -15.40
CA ASN A 185 18.04 2.53 -16.58
C ASN A 185 19.56 2.72 -16.60
N PHE A 186 20.25 2.46 -15.48
CA PHE A 186 21.72 2.43 -15.41
C PHE A 186 22.22 0.99 -15.42
N SER A 187 22.24 0.38 -16.60
CA SER A 187 23.01 -0.83 -16.89
C SER A 187 24.51 -0.51 -16.90
N SER A 188 25.13 -0.40 -15.72
CA SER A 188 26.57 -0.52 -15.57
C SER A 188 26.94 -1.35 -14.36
N VAL A 189 27.72 -2.40 -14.61
CA VAL A 189 28.38 -3.27 -13.63
C VAL A 189 29.36 -2.44 -12.80
N THR A 190 28.84 -1.78 -11.78
CA THR A 190 29.58 -1.33 -10.61
C THR A 190 28.59 -1.40 -9.47
N GLN A 191 28.86 -2.25 -8.48
CA GLN A 191 28.12 -2.21 -7.22
C GLN A 191 28.01 -0.74 -6.79
N PRO A 192 26.80 -0.16 -6.68
CA PRO A 192 26.70 1.18 -6.14
C PRO A 192 27.23 1.08 -4.71
N GLN A 193 28.33 1.80 -4.42
CA GLN A 193 28.76 2.08 -3.05
C GLN A 193 27.51 2.37 -2.25
N LYS A 194 27.25 1.62 -1.17
CA LYS A 194 26.05 1.72 -0.32
C LYS A 194 25.73 3.19 -0.02
N GLN A 195 24.95 3.82 -0.89
CA GLN A 195 24.41 5.13 -0.62
C GLN A 195 23.26 4.89 0.33
N PRO A 196 23.18 5.66 1.42
CA PRO A 196 22.09 5.47 2.34
C PRO A 196 20.77 5.74 1.61
N ALA A 197 19.71 4.99 1.93
CA ALA A 197 18.44 5.00 1.20
C ALA A 197 17.79 6.41 1.05
N TRP A 198 18.19 7.36 1.89
CA TRP A 198 17.75 8.76 1.85
C TRP A 198 18.51 9.64 0.83
N LYS A 199 19.57 9.15 0.19
CA LYS A 199 20.45 9.95 -0.71
C LYS A 199 20.00 9.85 -2.16
N VAL A 200 19.48 10.96 -2.69
CA VAL A 200 18.98 11.06 -4.06
C VAL A 200 20.03 11.72 -4.96
N GLY A 201 20.88 10.91 -5.61
CA GLY A 201 21.76 11.33 -6.71
C GLY A 201 22.83 12.38 -6.38
N THR A 202 23.56 12.81 -7.41
CA THR A 202 24.61 13.85 -7.35
C THR A 202 24.04 15.20 -7.81
N TYR A 203 23.94 16.17 -6.89
CA TYR A 203 23.45 17.52 -7.19
C TYR A 203 24.58 18.43 -7.71
N LYS A 204 24.39 19.06 -8.88
CA LYS A 204 25.34 19.99 -9.53
C LYS A 204 24.88 21.46 -9.47
N GLY A 205 24.06 21.85 -8.50
CA GLY A 205 23.55 23.22 -8.35
C GLY A 205 24.09 23.95 -7.12
N LYS A 206 23.60 25.18 -6.91
CA LYS A 206 23.95 26.00 -5.74
C LYS A 206 23.35 25.37 -4.46
N PRO A 207 24.13 25.22 -3.38
CA PRO A 207 23.62 24.65 -2.16
C PRO A 207 22.47 25.48 -1.57
N GLN A 208 21.34 24.84 -1.28
CA GLN A 208 20.15 25.49 -0.70
C GLN A 208 19.41 24.51 0.20
N ILE A 209 18.99 24.98 1.38
CA ILE A 209 18.03 24.29 2.24
C ILE A 209 16.74 25.11 2.22
N SER A 210 15.61 24.44 2.00
CA SER A 210 14.28 25.01 2.16
C SER A 210 13.52 24.21 3.21
N ILE A 211 13.11 24.88 4.28
CA ILE A 211 12.31 24.28 5.36
C ILE A 211 10.92 24.87 5.27
N SER A 212 9.91 24.02 5.21
CA SER A 212 8.50 24.39 5.26
C SER A 212 7.87 23.73 6.48
N ILE A 213 7.25 24.53 7.34
CA ILE A 213 6.52 24.06 8.51
C ILE A 213 5.04 24.32 8.22
N THR A 214 4.23 23.26 8.28
CA THR A 214 2.79 23.33 8.10
C THR A 214 2.12 22.85 9.37
N GLU A 215 1.29 23.69 9.98
CA GLU A 215 0.49 23.33 11.14
C GLU A 215 -0.98 23.26 10.75
N LYS A 216 -1.66 22.21 11.20
CA LYS A 216 -3.10 22.01 11.01
C LYS A 216 -3.77 21.87 12.35
N VAL A 217 -4.61 22.84 12.68
CA VAL A 217 -5.47 22.81 13.87
C VAL A 217 -6.81 22.18 13.47
N LYS A 218 -7.19 21.09 14.14
CA LYS A 218 -8.50 20.46 14.03
C LYS A 218 -9.28 20.79 15.30
N CYS A 219 -10.43 21.44 15.19
CA CYS A 219 -11.30 21.75 16.31
C CYS A 219 -12.67 21.12 16.10
N MET A 220 -13.30 20.67 17.18
CA MET A 220 -14.67 20.17 17.21
C MET A 220 -15.40 20.76 18.39
N GLN A 221 -16.47 21.51 18.10
CA GLN A 221 -17.33 22.12 19.10
C GLN A 221 -18.63 21.31 19.20
N TYR A 222 -18.95 20.79 20.38
CA TYR A 222 -20.10 19.92 20.59
C TYR A 222 -21.35 20.68 21.04
N GLY A 223 -21.19 21.89 21.58
CA GLY A 223 -22.31 22.76 21.97
C GLY A 223 -23.20 22.17 23.06
N LYS A 224 -22.72 21.14 23.78
CA LYS A 224 -23.41 20.50 24.89
C LYS A 224 -22.61 20.75 26.16
N GLN A 225 -23.29 21.11 27.25
CA GLN A 225 -22.63 21.42 28.53
C GLN A 225 -21.86 20.21 29.11
N ASP A 226 -22.27 18.98 28.76
CA ASP A 226 -21.68 17.75 29.28
C ASP A 226 -20.55 17.17 28.42
N ILE A 227 -20.28 17.75 27.24
CA ILE A 227 -19.24 17.27 26.33
C ILE A 227 -18.27 18.40 26.05
N ALA A 228 -17.05 18.26 26.54
CA ALA A 228 -15.99 19.23 26.27
C ALA A 228 -15.66 19.28 24.77
N ASP A 229 -15.52 20.50 24.26
CA ASP A 229 -14.99 20.74 22.93
C ASP A 229 -13.57 20.17 22.82
N THR A 230 -13.25 19.56 21.69
CA THR A 230 -11.94 18.95 21.47
C THR A 230 -11.18 19.69 20.39
N TRP A 231 -9.86 19.78 20.56
CA TRP A 231 -8.98 20.31 19.53
C TRP A 231 -7.68 19.52 19.49
N GLN A 232 -7.05 19.49 18.32
CA GLN A 232 -5.80 18.79 18.05
C GLN A 232 -4.98 19.62 17.08
N VAL A 233 -3.71 19.85 17.40
CA VAL A 233 -2.75 20.46 16.47
C VAL A 233 -1.87 19.35 15.90
N VAL A 234 -1.75 19.31 14.58
CA VAL A 234 -0.87 18.38 13.86
C VAL A 234 0.07 19.20 12.99
N GLY A 235 1.37 19.11 13.24
CA GLY A 235 2.42 19.76 12.46
C GLY A 235 3.07 18.81 11.45
N THR A 236 3.60 19.35 10.37
CA THR A 236 4.47 18.65 9.42
C THR A 236 5.63 19.57 9.06
N VAL A 237 6.86 19.06 9.22
CA VAL A 237 8.08 19.77 8.81
C VAL A 237 8.61 19.09 7.56
N ALA A 238 8.59 19.80 6.44
CA ALA A 238 9.18 19.35 5.17
C ALA A 238 10.52 20.06 4.96
N CYS A 239 11.59 19.29 4.82
CA CYS A 239 12.93 19.81 4.52
C CYS A 239 13.35 19.37 3.12
N LYS A 240 13.55 20.34 2.23
CA LYS A 240 14.13 20.12 0.90
C LYS A 240 15.58 20.57 0.93
N VAL A 241 16.48 19.62 0.70
CA VAL A 241 17.91 19.83 0.77
C VAL A 241 18.52 19.66 -0.62
N SER A 242 19.24 20.67 -1.07
CA SER A 242 19.98 20.68 -2.33
C SER A 242 21.46 20.92 -2.01
N PHE A 243 22.30 19.89 -1.90
CA PHE A 243 23.75 20.03 -1.67
C PHE A 243 24.57 19.19 -2.64
N SER A 244 25.70 19.73 -3.11
CA SER A 244 26.78 18.96 -3.77
C SER A 244 27.40 17.96 -2.76
N PRO A 245 27.84 16.76 -3.19
CA PRO A 245 28.31 15.74 -2.28
C PRO A 245 29.63 16.19 -1.62
N GLY A 246 29.59 16.53 -0.33
CA GLY A 246 30.81 16.92 0.40
C GLY A 246 30.61 17.41 1.83
N PHE A 247 29.41 17.84 2.23
CA PHE A 247 29.19 18.38 3.58
C PHE A 247 28.46 17.37 4.49
N LEU A 248 29.24 16.47 5.09
CA LEU A 248 28.93 15.89 6.39
C LEU A 248 29.39 16.89 7.45
N LEU A 249 28.53 17.84 7.82
CA LEU A 249 28.70 18.56 9.08
C LEU A 249 28.15 17.68 10.18
N CYS A 250 29.05 16.83 10.70
CA CYS A 250 28.87 16.13 11.95
C CYS A 250 29.01 17.16 13.07
N HIS A 251 27.90 17.74 13.54
CA HIS A 251 27.85 18.42 14.82
C HIS A 251 26.68 17.87 15.63
N THR A 252 27.03 16.89 16.46
CA THR A 252 26.33 16.54 17.69
C THR A 252 26.31 17.78 18.59
N ILE A 253 25.12 18.17 19.04
CA ILE A 253 24.92 18.85 20.33
C ILE A 253 24.02 17.93 21.13
#